data_AF-A0A453JSU1-F1
#
_entry.id   AF-A0A453JSU1-F1
#
_cell.length_a   1.000
_cell.length_b   1.000
_cell.length_c   1.000
_cell.angle_alpha   90.00
_cell.angle_beta   90.00
_cell.angle_gamma   90.00
#
_symmetry.space_group_name_H-M   'P 1'
#
loop_
_entity.id
_entity.type
_entity.pdbx_description
1 polymer ?
#
loop_
_entity_poly.entity_id
_entity_poly.type
_entity_poly.pdbx_seq_one_letter_code
_entity_poly.pdbx_strand_id
1 'polypeptide(L)'
;EMASSSDPWMKEYTEASKLVDDISSMIADRSSLPQSGPEIMRHTSAIRRKITILGTRLDSLVTLLSRIPPKSLYVLTTFIFI
;
A
#
# COMPACT_ATOMS: atom_id res chain seq x y z
N GLU A 1 -18.12 18.47 19.74
CA GLU A 1 -16.96 17.55 19.70
C GLU A 1 -17.18 16.54 18.59
N MET A 2 -16.39 16.62 17.52
CA MET A 2 -16.41 15.62 16.44
C MET A 2 -15.11 14.83 16.57
N ALA A 3 -15.28 13.52 16.78
CA ALA A 3 -14.21 12.57 16.93
C ALA A 3 -13.13 12.82 15.88
N SER A 4 -11.94 13.19 16.35
CA SER A 4 -10.69 13.05 15.60
C SER A 4 -10.38 11.56 15.44
N SER A 5 -11.32 10.79 14.87
CA SER A 5 -11.04 9.46 14.36
C SER A 5 -10.30 9.70 13.07
N SER A 6 -8.98 9.45 13.08
CA SER A 6 -8.13 9.54 11.89
C SER A 6 -8.87 8.99 10.69
N ASP A 7 -8.93 9.80 9.63
CA ASP A 7 -9.63 9.46 8.40
C ASP A 7 -9.30 8.01 8.00
N PRO A 8 -10.31 7.11 7.89
CA PRO A 8 -10.06 5.68 7.65
C PRO A 8 -9.21 5.42 6.40
N TRP A 9 -9.33 6.31 5.39
CA TRP A 9 -8.51 6.25 4.19
C TRP A 9 -7.06 6.66 4.50
N MET A 10 -6.83 7.74 5.25
CA MET A 10 -5.47 8.11 5.68
C MET A 10 -4.78 7.02 6.50
N LYS A 11 -5.53 6.30 7.35
CA LYS A 11 -4.99 5.19 8.12
C LYS A 11 -4.54 4.04 7.22
N GLU A 12 -5.40 3.60 6.29
CA GLU A 12 -5.05 2.54 5.35
C GLU A 12 -3.91 2.95 4.41
N TYR A 13 -3.86 4.23 4.02
CA TYR A 13 -2.79 4.78 3.19
C TYR A 13 -1.44 4.73 3.92
N THR A 14 -1.41 5.14 5.19
CA THR A 14 -0.20 5.10 6.01
C THR A 14 0.33 3.67 6.16
N GLU A 15 -0.56 2.71 6.37
CA GLU A 15 -0.19 1.29 6.49
C GLU A 15 0.27 0.70 5.15
N ALA A 16 -0.37 1.08 4.03
CA ALA A 16 0.07 0.71 2.70
C ALA A 16 1.44 1.31 2.36
N SER A 17 1.68 2.57 2.72
CA SER A 17 2.98 3.25 2.50
C SER A 17 4.10 2.54 3.24
N LYS A 18 3.92 2.25 4.54
CA LYS A 18 4.93 1.48 5.31
C LYS A 18 5.21 0.11 4.69
N LEU A 19 4.18 -0.54 4.15
CA LEU A 19 4.32 -1.83 3.51
C LEU A 19 5.13 -1.74 2.20
N VAL A 20 4.97 -0.64 1.44
CA VAL A 20 5.80 -0.35 0.26
C VAL A 20 7.27 -0.13 0.64
N ASP A 21 7.52 0.65 1.69
CA ASP A 21 8.88 0.91 2.19
C ASP A 21 9.57 -0.39 2.62
N ASP A 22 8.84 -1.23 3.37
CA ASP A 22 9.32 -2.53 3.82
C ASP A 22 9.57 -3.50 2.64
N ILE A 23 8.68 -3.58 1.65
CA ILE A 23 8.91 -4.37 0.43
C ILE A 23 10.17 -3.88 -0.29
N SER A 24 10.36 -2.57 -0.39
CA SER A 24 11.52 -1.96 -1.02
C SER A 24 12.81 -2.32 -0.29
N SER A 25 12.80 -2.28 1.05
CA SER A 25 13.91 -2.76 1.88
C SER A 25 14.19 -4.24 1.66
N MET A 26 13.16 -5.10 1.67
CA MET A 26 13.33 -6.54 1.46
C MET A 26 13.88 -6.88 0.07
N ILE A 27 13.54 -6.08 -0.95
CA ILE A 27 14.09 -6.22 -2.31
C ILE A 27 15.55 -5.76 -2.34
N ALA A 28 15.89 -4.66 -1.68
CA ALA A 28 17.28 -4.21 -1.56
C ALA A 28 18.15 -5.26 -0.85
N ASP A 29 17.66 -5.83 0.26
CA ASP A 29 18.33 -6.88 1.02
C ASP A 29 18.49 -8.17 0.22
N ARG A 30 17.57 -8.47 -0.71
CA ARG A 30 17.68 -9.65 -1.60
C ARG A 30 18.98 -9.65 -2.41
N SER A 31 19.55 -8.48 -2.70
CA SER A 31 20.84 -8.35 -3.42
C SER A 31 22.02 -8.93 -2.63
N SER A 32 21.90 -8.98 -1.29
CA SER A 32 22.93 -9.53 -0.39
C SER A 32 22.88 -11.05 -0.27
N LEU A 33 21.78 -11.69 -0.71
CA LEU A 33 21.58 -13.12 -0.60
C LEU A 33 22.26 -13.88 -1.75
N PRO A 34 22.76 -15.10 -1.50
CA PRO A 34 23.28 -15.95 -2.56
C PRO A 34 22.23 -16.21 -3.64
N GLN A 35 22.66 -16.22 -4.90
CA GLN A 35 21.81 -16.27 -6.09
C GLN A 35 20.97 -17.57 -6.20
N SER A 36 21.32 -18.60 -5.41
CA SER A 36 20.61 -19.88 -5.34
C SER A 36 20.58 -20.39 -3.90
N GLY A 37 19.46 -20.97 -3.49
CA GLY A 37 19.31 -21.61 -2.19
C GLY A 37 17.91 -21.48 -1.57
N PRO A 38 17.62 -22.25 -0.50
CA PRO A 38 16.35 -22.18 0.21
C PRO A 38 16.09 -20.80 0.85
N GLU A 39 17.16 -20.06 1.16
CA GLU A 39 17.08 -18.73 1.75
C GLU A 39 16.51 -17.69 0.78
N ILE A 40 17.03 -17.62 -0.47
CA ILE A 40 16.49 -16.70 -1.48
C ILE A 40 15.06 -17.07 -1.89
N MET A 41 14.71 -18.36 -1.89
CA MET A 41 13.34 -18.82 -2.13
C MET A 41 12.37 -18.38 -1.02
N ARG A 42 12.79 -18.48 0.24
CA ARG A 42 12.03 -17.97 1.39
C ARG A 42 11.87 -16.45 1.32
N HIS A 43 12.95 -15.73 1.06
CA HIS A 43 12.94 -14.27 0.93
C HIS A 43 12.00 -13.83 -0.19
N THR A 44 12.11 -14.45 -1.37
CA THR A 44 11.24 -14.15 -2.52
C THR A 44 9.77 -14.48 -2.23
N SER A 45 9.50 -15.57 -1.50
CA SER A 45 8.13 -15.92 -1.10
C SER A 45 7.54 -14.94 -0.08
N ALA A 46 8.35 -14.45 0.85
CA ALA A 46 7.95 -13.42 1.82
C ALA A 46 7.63 -12.09 1.11
N ILE A 47 8.48 -11.66 0.16
CA ILE A 47 8.23 -10.47 -0.67
C ILE A 47 6.92 -10.61 -1.44
N ARG A 48 6.69 -11.74 -2.13
CA ARG A 48 5.42 -12.00 -2.85
C ARG A 48 4.21 -11.91 -1.93
N ARG A 49 4.29 -12.48 -0.73
CA ARG A 49 3.19 -12.41 0.24
C ARG A 49 2.92 -10.98 0.68
N LYS A 50 3.96 -10.16 0.92
CA LYS A 50 3.77 -8.74 1.25
C LYS A 50 3.16 -7.95 0.09
N ILE A 51 3.56 -8.23 -1.16
CA ILE A 51 2.93 -7.65 -2.36
C ILE A 51 1.44 -8.00 -2.43
N THR A 52 1.06 -9.25 -2.15
CA THR A 52 -0.36 -9.63 -2.12
C THR A 52 -1.14 -8.84 -1.06
N ILE A 53 -0.59 -8.69 0.15
CA ILE A 53 -1.21 -7.91 1.22
C ILE A 53 -1.35 -6.44 0.83
N LEU A 54 -0.34 -5.86 0.16
CA LEU A 54 -0.40 -4.50 -0.37
C LEU A 54 -1.54 -4.35 -1.38
N GLY A 55 -1.70 -5.31 -2.29
CA GLY A 55 -2.82 -5.34 -3.23
C GLY A 55 -4.17 -5.31 -2.52
N THR A 56 -4.36 -6.08 -1.45
CA THR A 56 -5.60 -6.06 -0.64
C THR A 56 -5.83 -4.70 0.05
N ARG A 57 -4.77 -4.05 0.52
CA ARG A 57 -4.87 -2.71 1.12
C ARG A 57 -5.22 -1.64 0.09
N LEU A 58 -4.65 -1.72 -1.12
CA LEU A 58 -5.00 -0.83 -2.23
C LEU A 58 -6.46 -1.00 -2.64
N ASP A 59 -6.96 -2.24 -2.72
CA ASP A 59 -8.37 -2.51 -2.99
C ASP A 59 -9.30 -1.92 -1.91
N SER A 60 -8.88 -2.02 -0.64
CA SER A 60 -9.57 -1.37 0.49
C SER A 60 -9.59 0.15 0.34
N LEU A 61 -8.47 0.77 -0.04
CA LEU A 61 -8.37 2.22 -0.29
C LEU A 61 -9.28 2.68 -1.43
N VAL A 62 -9.32 1.93 -2.53
CA VAL A 62 -10.22 2.18 -3.66
C VAL A 62 -11.68 2.06 -3.23
N THR A 63 -12.01 1.06 -2.41
CA THR A 63 -13.34 0.86 -1.84
C THR A 63 -13.75 2.00 -0.89
N LEU A 64 -12.81 2.54 -0.12
CA LEU A 64 -13.07 3.70 0.74
C LEU A 64 -13.31 4.97 -0.10
N LEU A 65 -12.55 5.16 -1.18
CA LEU A 65 -12.75 6.27 -2.12
C LEU A 65 -14.07 6.17 -2.88
N SER A 66 -14.50 4.97 -3.26
CA SER A 66 -15.75 4.77 -4.01
C SER A 66 -17.02 5.09 -3.19
N ARG A 67 -16.91 5.14 -1.86
CA ARG A 67 -17.98 5.61 -0.97
C ARG A 67 -18.15 7.13 -0.98
N ILE A 68 -17.19 7.87 -1.52
CA ILE A 68 -17.29 9.32 -1.68
C ILE A 68 -18.22 9.58 -2.88
N PRO A 69 -19.32 10.34 -2.72
CA PRO A 69 -20.26 10.58 -3.81
C PRO A 69 -19.54 11.20 -5.02
N PRO A 70 -19.82 10.72 -6.24
CA PRO A 70 -19.04 11.04 -7.44
C PRO A 70 -18.96 12.54 -7.75
N LYS A 71 -19.95 13.33 -7.31
CA LYS A 71 -19.92 14.81 -7.44
C LYS A 71 -18.70 15.46 -6.77
N SER A 72 -18.14 14.86 -5.73
CA SER A 72 -16.94 15.37 -5.03
C SER A 72 -15.63 14.90 -5.68
N LEU A 73 -15.64 13.73 -6.32
CA LEU A 73 -14.46 13.13 -6.95
C LEU A 73 -13.99 13.93 -8.18
N TYR A 74 -14.93 14.46 -8.98
CA TYR A 74 -14.61 15.32 -10.14
C TYR A 74 -13.96 16.64 -9.75
N VAL A 75 -14.30 17.21 -8.59
CA VAL A 75 -13.68 18.45 -8.10
C VAL A 75 -12.23 18.17 -7.68
N LEU A 76 -11.99 17.05 -6.98
CA LEU A 76 -10.65 16.69 -6.53
C LEU A 76 -9.70 16.34 -7.68
N THR A 77 -10.17 15.63 -8.71
CA THR A 77 -9.35 15.33 -9.90
C THR A 77 -9.05 16.58 -10.71
N THR A 78 -9.99 17.53 -10.82
CA THR A 78 -9.75 18.80 -11.53
C THR A 78 -8.68 19.65 -10.83
N PHE A 79 -8.62 19.65 -9.50
CA PHE A 79 -7.62 20.39 -8.73
C PHE A 79 -6.22 19.75 -8.71
N ILE A 80 -6.09 18.45 -8.97
CA ILE A 80 -4.79 17.76 -9.05
C ILE A 80 -4.10 18.00 -10.41
N PHE A 81 -4.85 18.42 -11.44
CA PHE A 81 -4.36 18.64 -12.80
C PHE A 81 -4.25 20.14 -13.22
N ILE A 82 -4.32 21.08 -12.27
CA ILE A 82 -4.07 22.53 -12.48
C ILE A 82 -2.89 22.95 -11.61
#